data_AF-V5GGA6-F1
#
_entry.id   AF-V5GGA6-F1
#
_cell.length_a   1.000
_cell.length_b   1.000
_cell.length_c   1.000
_cell.angle_alpha   90.00
_cell.angle_beta   90.00
_cell.angle_gamma   90.00
#
_symmetry.space_group_name_H-M   'P 1'
#
loop_
_entity.id
_entity.type
_entity.pdbx_description
1 polymer ?
#
loop_
_entity_poly.entity_id
_entity_poly.type
_entity_poly.pdbx_seq_one_letter_code
_entity_poly.pdbx_strand_id
1 'polypeptide(L)'
;MLSVLVLALCLFISGRLSPVDTEETSSTNEEIEDTTSTTQLSGPVFNYSETNPELEKYQDAWRFVTSNESFLMTYRNFNTNPTGENTTICVSATMIEKNETSDYVLHNVTFLNMTSNKTVSFTKSYYVISSECYTTKNVLKRNSVWHEHK
;
A
#
# COMPACT_ATOMS: atom_id res chain seq x y z
N MET A 1 -44.75 -10.90 7.04
CA MET A 1 -43.98 -10.66 5.81
C MET A 1 -42.63 -11.35 5.97
N LEU A 2 -42.15 -11.93 4.87
CA LEU A 2 -41.24 -13.08 4.75
C LEU A 2 -39.74 -12.75 4.90
N SER A 3 -38.94 -13.83 5.01
CA SER A 3 -37.46 -13.97 4.91
C SER A 3 -36.74 -13.96 6.27
N VAL A 4 -36.43 -15.07 6.96
CA VAL A 4 -35.84 -16.38 6.62
C VAL A 4 -34.41 -16.27 6.04
N LEU A 5 -33.44 -16.77 6.80
CA LEU A 5 -32.44 -17.79 6.45
C LEU A 5 -30.97 -17.40 6.77
N VAL A 6 -30.50 -17.70 7.99
CA VAL A 6 -29.14 -18.27 8.21
C VAL A 6 -29.24 -19.25 9.39
N LEU A 7 -29.68 -20.48 9.09
CA LEU A 7 -29.37 -21.66 9.90
C LEU A 7 -27.86 -21.90 9.79
N ALA A 8 -27.11 -21.92 10.89
CA ALA A 8 -26.94 -23.04 11.81
C ALA A 8 -26.17 -24.23 11.22
N LEU A 9 -25.28 -24.75 12.06
CA LEU A 9 -24.64 -26.06 11.99
C LEU A 9 -23.41 -26.21 11.08
N CYS A 10 -22.32 -25.57 11.51
CA CYS A 10 -21.05 -26.29 11.56
C CYS A 10 -21.22 -27.51 12.47
N LEU A 11 -21.17 -28.72 11.90
CA LEU A 11 -20.82 -29.99 12.54
C LEU A 11 -21.16 -31.08 11.52
N PHE A 12 -20.16 -31.66 10.85
CA PHE A 12 -20.01 -33.12 10.76
C PHE A 12 -18.58 -33.42 10.29
N ILE A 13 -17.80 -33.89 11.25
CA ILE A 13 -16.52 -34.55 11.09
C ILE A 13 -16.82 -36.00 10.67
N SER A 14 -15.92 -36.59 9.88
CA SER A 14 -15.42 -37.99 9.99
C SER A 14 -15.61 -38.82 8.72
N GLY A 15 -14.53 -39.47 8.28
CA GLY A 15 -14.64 -40.67 7.45
C GLY A 15 -13.47 -40.95 6.50
N ARG A 16 -12.30 -41.31 7.03
CA ARG A 16 -11.22 -42.00 6.29
C ARG A 16 -11.54 -43.50 6.26
N LEU A 17 -11.38 -44.19 5.12
CA LEU A 17 -10.93 -45.60 4.95
C LEU A 17 -10.91 -46.01 3.45
N SER A 18 -9.83 -46.73 3.05
CA SER A 18 -9.55 -47.42 1.76
C SER A 18 -9.88 -48.94 1.94
N PRO A 19 -9.72 -49.93 1.00
CA PRO A 19 -9.25 -49.96 -0.41
C PRO A 19 -10.06 -50.83 -1.43
N VAL A 20 -9.67 -50.73 -2.73
CA VAL A 20 -9.55 -51.75 -3.83
C VAL A 20 -10.72 -52.65 -4.27
N ASP A 21 -11.04 -52.60 -5.58
CA ASP A 21 -11.05 -53.73 -6.57
C ASP A 21 -11.16 -53.13 -8.01
N THR A 22 -10.16 -53.28 -8.92
CA THR A 22 -9.99 -54.31 -9.99
C THR A 22 -11.14 -54.24 -11.02
N GLU A 23 -11.03 -54.03 -12.35
CA GLU A 23 -10.06 -54.35 -13.41
C GLU A 23 -10.40 -53.56 -14.71
N GLU A 24 -9.57 -53.70 -15.75
CA GLU A 24 -9.39 -52.91 -16.98
C GLU A 24 -10.55 -52.89 -18.01
N THR A 25 -10.65 -51.82 -18.84
CA THR A 25 -10.45 -51.86 -20.32
C THR A 25 -10.74 -50.50 -20.99
N SER A 26 -9.69 -49.93 -21.59
CA SER A 26 -9.58 -49.06 -22.79
C SER A 26 -10.83 -48.53 -23.51
N SER A 27 -10.94 -47.20 -23.68
CA SER A 27 -10.89 -46.55 -25.01
C SER A 27 -10.94 -45.00 -24.96
N THR A 28 -10.02 -44.41 -25.73
CA THR A 28 -10.07 -43.10 -26.40
C THR A 28 -10.10 -41.82 -25.54
N ASN A 29 -8.93 -41.19 -25.41
CA ASN A 29 -8.79 -39.79 -25.00
C ASN A 29 -9.26 -38.87 -26.14
N GLU A 30 -10.38 -38.17 -25.96
CA GLU A 30 -10.65 -36.93 -26.68
C GLU A 30 -9.96 -35.78 -25.92
N GLU A 31 -8.95 -35.21 -26.58
CA GLU A 31 -8.25 -34.00 -26.13
C GLU A 31 -9.20 -32.81 -26.30
N ILE A 32 -9.90 -32.43 -25.22
CA ILE A 32 -10.58 -31.15 -25.15
C ILE A 32 -9.50 -30.11 -24.87
N GLU A 33 -9.07 -29.43 -25.93
CA GLU A 33 -8.21 -28.25 -25.86
C GLU A 33 -8.97 -27.14 -25.12
N ASP A 34 -8.79 -27.09 -23.80
CA ASP A 34 -9.39 -26.10 -22.92
C ASP A 34 -8.69 -24.75 -23.14
N THR A 35 -9.01 -24.10 -24.25
CA THR A 35 -8.53 -22.76 -24.58
C THR A 35 -9.16 -21.78 -23.60
N THR A 36 -8.53 -21.63 -22.44
CA THR A 36 -8.85 -20.61 -21.46
C THR A 36 -8.45 -19.26 -22.04
N SER A 37 -9.32 -18.65 -22.85
CA SER A 37 -9.22 -17.26 -23.27
C SER A 37 -9.35 -16.37 -22.04
N THR A 38 -8.21 -16.06 -21.42
CA THR A 38 -8.13 -15.03 -20.38
C THR A 38 -8.21 -13.69 -21.08
N THR A 39 -9.42 -13.20 -21.32
CA THR A 39 -9.64 -11.79 -21.65
C THR A 39 -9.16 -10.99 -20.43
N GLN A 40 -7.94 -10.46 -20.49
CA GLN A 40 -7.45 -9.54 -19.49
C GLN A 40 -8.35 -8.31 -19.52
N LEU A 41 -9.19 -8.19 -18.50
CA LEU A 41 -10.00 -7.01 -18.27
C LEU A 41 -9.05 -5.87 -17.94
N SER A 42 -8.62 -5.12 -18.96
CA SER A 42 -7.77 -3.96 -18.76
C SER A 42 -8.60 -2.91 -18.00
N GLY A 43 -8.27 -2.74 -16.72
CA GLY A 43 -8.82 -1.65 -15.92
C GLY A 43 -8.42 -0.28 -16.51
N PRO A 44 -8.98 0.82 -15.98
CA PRO A 44 -8.58 2.15 -16.40
C PRO A 44 -7.06 2.31 -16.28
N VAL A 45 -6.41 2.72 -17.37
CA VAL A 45 -5.00 3.12 -17.35
C VAL A 45 -4.94 4.50 -16.70
N PHE A 46 -4.52 4.54 -15.44
CA PHE A 46 -4.28 5.80 -14.75
C PHE A 46 -2.97 6.40 -15.24
N ASN A 47 -3.05 7.51 -15.98
CA ASN A 47 -1.88 8.30 -16.37
C ASN A 47 -1.54 9.29 -15.25
N TYR A 48 -0.65 8.87 -14.37
CA TYR A 48 -0.15 9.66 -13.27
C TYR A 48 0.92 10.61 -13.79
N SER A 49 0.72 11.92 -13.66
CA SER A 49 1.70 12.92 -14.13
C SER A 49 3.06 12.71 -13.47
N GLU A 50 3.06 12.19 -12.25
CA GLU A 50 4.25 11.81 -11.49
C GLU A 50 5.05 10.65 -12.11
N THR A 51 4.51 9.97 -13.13
CA THR A 51 5.20 8.91 -13.89
C THR A 51 5.64 9.38 -15.28
N ASN A 52 5.43 10.65 -15.65
CA ASN A 52 5.91 11.21 -16.91
C ASN A 52 7.44 11.47 -16.89
N PRO A 53 8.26 10.73 -17.68
CA PRO A 53 9.72 10.89 -17.67
C PRO A 53 10.22 12.31 -18.00
N GLU A 54 9.44 13.08 -18.77
CA GLU A 54 9.77 14.49 -19.09
C GLU A 54 9.80 15.39 -17.84
N LEU A 55 9.15 14.96 -16.75
CA LEU A 55 9.12 15.67 -15.48
C LEU A 55 10.17 15.17 -14.48
N GLU A 56 10.94 14.13 -14.80
CA GLU A 56 11.90 13.49 -13.90
C GLU A 56 12.88 14.49 -13.27
N LYS A 57 13.33 15.49 -14.05
CA LYS A 57 14.23 16.57 -13.58
C LYS A 57 13.69 17.40 -12.42
N TYR A 58 12.39 17.34 -12.13
CA TYR A 58 11.72 18.05 -11.04
C TYR A 58 11.34 17.12 -9.87
N GLN A 59 11.66 15.83 -9.97
CA GLN A 59 11.18 14.80 -9.05
C GLN A 59 12.31 14.14 -8.28
N ASP A 60 13.41 14.85 -8.05
CA ASP A 60 14.48 14.39 -7.15
C ASP A 60 14.01 14.42 -5.70
N ALA A 61 13.43 13.29 -5.27
CA ALA A 61 12.90 13.12 -3.93
C ALA A 61 14.02 13.11 -2.89
N TRP A 62 15.23 12.61 -3.23
CA TRP A 62 16.36 12.60 -2.31
C TRP A 62 16.79 14.02 -1.95
N ARG A 63 17.00 14.87 -2.96
CA ARG A 63 17.31 16.28 -2.77
C ARG A 63 16.21 17.00 -2.01
N PHE A 64 14.95 16.67 -2.27
CA PHE A 64 13.81 17.22 -1.54
C PHE A 64 13.88 16.84 -0.06
N VAL A 65 13.92 15.55 0.29
CA VAL A 65 13.83 15.12 1.70
C VAL A 65 15.06 15.39 2.54
N THR A 66 16.22 15.63 1.92
CA THR A 66 17.49 15.90 2.61
C THR A 66 17.86 17.38 2.70
N SER A 67 16.92 18.28 2.40
CA SER A 67 17.10 19.71 2.68
C SER A 67 17.38 19.95 4.16
N ASN A 68 18.24 20.94 4.45
CA ASN A 68 18.50 21.40 5.81
C ASN A 68 17.38 22.31 6.36
N GLU A 69 16.36 22.59 5.56
CA GLU A 69 15.19 23.37 5.94
C GLU A 69 14.07 22.50 6.50
N SER A 70 13.17 23.12 7.27
CA SER A 70 11.92 22.49 7.67
C SER A 70 10.85 22.68 6.60
N PHE A 71 10.10 21.61 6.30
CA PHE A 71 8.97 21.65 5.38
C PHE A 71 7.69 21.96 6.13
N LEU A 72 6.94 22.97 5.69
CA LEU A 72 5.60 23.26 6.18
C LEU A 72 4.56 22.77 5.18
N MET A 73 3.60 21.96 5.64
CA MET A 73 2.45 21.59 4.82
C MET A 73 1.41 22.70 4.85
N THR A 74 1.27 23.40 3.72
CA THR A 74 0.30 24.49 3.56
C THR A 74 -1.04 23.99 3.04
N TYR A 75 -1.03 22.98 2.16
CA TYR A 75 -2.22 22.41 1.54
C TYR A 75 -2.15 20.89 1.49
N ARG A 76 -3.32 20.26 1.63
CA ARG A 76 -3.54 18.82 1.41
C ARG A 76 -5.00 18.60 0.99
N ASN A 77 -5.26 17.51 0.30
CA ASN A 77 -6.60 17.12 -0.18
C ASN A 77 -7.17 15.90 0.56
N PHE A 78 -6.55 15.46 1.65
CA PHE A 78 -6.99 14.35 2.47
C PHE A 78 -6.89 14.69 3.96
N ASN A 79 -7.70 14.02 4.78
CA ASN A 79 -7.60 14.09 6.23
C ASN A 79 -6.94 12.82 6.77
N THR A 80 -6.19 12.96 7.85
CA THR A 80 -5.48 11.85 8.52
C THR A 80 -6.29 11.21 9.64
N ASN A 81 -7.43 11.80 10.02
CA ASN A 81 -8.36 11.21 10.98
C ASN A 81 -9.18 10.10 10.28
N PRO A 82 -9.28 8.89 10.85
CA PRO A 82 -10.15 7.83 10.33
C PRO A 82 -11.63 8.24 10.14
N THR A 83 -12.13 9.19 10.92
CA THR A 83 -13.49 9.74 10.77
C THR A 83 -13.62 10.77 9.65
N GLY A 84 -12.50 11.13 9.01
CA GLY A 84 -12.46 12.15 7.96
C GLY A 84 -12.43 13.59 8.48
N GLU A 85 -12.40 13.81 9.79
CA GLU A 85 -12.33 15.17 10.36
C GLU A 85 -10.95 15.83 10.15
N ASN A 86 -10.96 17.15 9.94
CA ASN A 86 -9.75 17.93 9.81
C ASN A 86 -9.27 18.45 11.18
N THR A 87 -8.60 17.60 11.95
CA THR A 87 -8.15 17.90 13.32
C THR A 87 -6.66 18.23 13.43
N THR A 88 -5.92 18.28 12.32
CA THR A 88 -4.46 18.46 12.31
C THR A 88 -4.06 19.66 11.45
N ILE A 89 -3.38 20.63 12.05
CA ILE A 89 -2.87 21.83 11.37
C ILE A 89 -1.40 22.07 11.70
N CYS A 90 -0.77 23.05 11.06
CA CYS A 90 0.63 23.43 11.31
C CYS A 90 1.59 22.24 11.21
N VAL A 91 1.40 21.38 10.20
CA VAL A 91 2.24 20.19 10.02
C VAL A 91 3.61 20.62 9.52
N SER A 92 4.65 20.26 10.25
CA SER A 92 6.04 20.52 9.88
C SER A 92 6.88 19.26 9.92
N ALA A 93 7.83 19.12 8.99
CA ALA A 93 8.80 18.03 8.95
C ALA A 93 10.23 18.57 8.90
N THR A 94 11.09 18.09 9.80
CA THR A 94 12.50 18.47 9.88
C THR A 94 13.37 17.22 9.84
N MET A 95 14.44 17.23 9.03
CA MET A 95 15.36 16.10 8.95
C MET A 95 16.14 15.96 10.25
N ILE A 96 16.19 14.73 10.79
CA ILE A 96 17.03 14.38 11.94
C ILE A 96 18.29 13.66 11.46
N GLU A 97 18.11 12.68 10.56
CA GLU A 97 19.17 11.78 10.12
C GLU A 97 18.98 11.42 8.65
N LYS A 98 20.09 11.24 7.95
CA LYS A 98 20.14 10.63 6.62
C LYS A 98 21.28 9.63 6.52
N ASN A 99 21.08 8.62 5.69
CA ASN A 99 22.12 7.69 5.28
C ASN A 99 22.15 7.66 3.74
N GLU A 100 23.21 8.23 3.17
CA GLU A 100 23.41 8.34 1.73
C GLU A 100 23.65 6.99 1.05
N THR A 101 24.21 6.02 1.77
CA THR A 101 24.49 4.69 1.21
C THR A 101 23.22 3.87 1.03
N SER A 102 22.26 4.00 1.95
CA SER A 102 21.01 3.24 1.93
C SER A 102 19.80 4.04 1.45
N ASP A 103 19.98 5.32 1.10
CA ASP A 103 18.90 6.24 0.75
C ASP A 103 17.82 6.37 1.81
N TYR A 104 18.24 6.27 3.06
CA TYR A 104 17.36 6.34 4.22
C TYR A 104 17.32 7.76 4.79
N VAL A 105 16.13 8.22 5.15
CA VAL A 105 15.92 9.50 5.84
C VAL A 105 14.96 9.32 7.00
N LEU A 106 15.27 9.98 8.12
CA LEU A 106 14.42 10.10 9.30
C LEU A 106 14.05 11.57 9.51
N HIS A 107 12.75 11.86 9.53
CA HIS A 107 12.22 13.18 9.87
C HIS A 107 11.55 13.16 11.26
N ASN A 108 11.66 14.28 11.97
CA ASN A 108 10.71 14.62 13.02
C ASN A 108 9.51 15.30 12.36
N VAL A 109 8.31 14.77 12.57
CA VAL A 109 7.06 15.37 12.11
C VAL A 109 6.32 15.92 13.31
N THR A 110 5.92 17.18 13.22
CA THR A 110 5.10 17.85 14.24
C THR A 110 3.79 18.32 13.63
N PHE A 111 2.74 18.37 14.43
CA PHE A 111 1.47 18.98 14.06
C PHE A 111 0.74 19.48 15.32
N LEU A 112 -0.12 20.49 15.15
CA LEU A 112 -1.05 20.93 16.18
C LEU A 112 -2.35 20.14 16.06
N ASN A 113 -2.69 19.39 17.10
CA ASN A 113 -3.97 18.72 17.24
C ASN A 113 -5.02 19.74 17.73
N MET A 114 -6.01 20.04 16.90
CA MET A 114 -7.05 21.03 17.21
C MET A 114 -8.03 20.57 18.30
N THR A 115 -8.23 19.26 18.45
CA THR A 115 -9.14 18.71 19.46
C THR A 115 -8.57 18.88 20.87
N SER A 116 -7.27 18.61 21.05
CA SER A 116 -6.60 18.73 22.35
C SER A 116 -5.85 20.05 22.54
N ASN A 117 -5.73 20.86 21.49
CA ASN A 117 -4.92 22.07 21.42
C ASN A 117 -3.46 21.84 21.87
N LYS A 118 -2.89 20.71 21.46
CA LYS A 118 -1.51 20.32 21.79
C LYS A 118 -0.71 20.02 20.54
N THR A 119 0.54 20.44 20.54
CA THR A 119 1.51 19.99 19.54
C THR A 119 1.90 18.55 19.82
N VAL A 120 1.77 17.71 18.80
CA VAL A 120 2.18 16.30 18.82
C VAL A 120 3.39 16.15 17.91
N SER A 121 4.36 15.34 18.32
CA SER A 121 5.59 15.05 17.57
C SER A 121 5.75 13.54 17.44
N PHE A 122 6.20 13.09 16.27
CA PHE A 122 6.58 11.70 16.04
C PHE A 122 7.66 11.63 14.97
N THR A 123 8.47 10.58 15.02
CA THR A 123 9.49 10.34 14.00
C THR A 123 8.94 9.51 12.85
N LYS A 124 9.37 9.80 11.63
CA LYS A 124 8.96 9.06 10.45
C LYS A 124 10.15 8.80 9.54
N SER A 125 10.30 7.55 9.12
CA SER A 125 11.38 7.12 8.25
C SER A 125 10.89 6.64 6.90
N TYR A 126 11.75 6.84 5.90
CA TYR A 126 11.51 6.47 4.51
C TYR A 126 12.83 6.06 3.85
N TYR A 127 12.71 5.18 2.85
CA TYR A 127 13.71 4.96 1.83
C TYR A 127 13.32 5.73 0.57
N VAL A 128 14.29 6.34 -0.11
CA VAL A 128 14.06 7.01 -1.38
C VAL A 128 14.44 6.07 -2.52
N ILE A 129 13.47 5.75 -3.37
CA ILE A 129 13.64 4.80 -4.49
C ILE A 129 13.22 5.43 -5.80
N SER A 130 13.61 4.81 -6.91
CA SER A 130 13.15 5.19 -8.25
C SER A 130 11.91 4.39 -8.63
N SER A 131 10.96 5.03 -9.30
CA SER A 131 9.92 4.37 -10.07
C SER A 131 10.54 3.55 -11.21
N GLU A 132 9.75 2.63 -11.78
CA GLU A 132 10.15 1.91 -12.99
C GLU A 132 10.46 2.91 -14.12
N CYS A 133 11.52 2.65 -14.88
CA CYS A 133 12.02 3.51 -15.97
C CYS A 133 12.58 4.89 -15.54
N TYR A 134 12.72 5.17 -14.24
CA TYR A 134 13.35 6.40 -13.74
C TYR A 134 14.80 6.16 -13.35
N THR A 135 15.68 7.10 -13.68
CA THR A 135 17.07 7.10 -13.18
C THR A 135 17.18 7.85 -11.85
N THR A 136 16.32 8.84 -11.66
CA THR A 136 16.22 9.69 -10.47
C THR A 136 15.30 9.05 -9.43
N LYS A 137 15.72 9.08 -8.17
CA LYS A 137 14.91 8.62 -7.04
C LYS A 137 13.79 9.62 -6.78
N ASN A 138 12.56 9.20 -7.02
CA ASN A 138 11.37 10.06 -7.02
C ASN A 138 10.27 9.60 -6.06
N VAL A 139 10.45 8.47 -5.36
CA VAL A 139 9.43 7.90 -4.48
C VAL A 139 9.94 7.76 -3.06
N LEU A 140 9.12 8.20 -2.10
CA LEU A 140 9.32 7.96 -0.67
C LEU A 140 8.61 6.68 -0.24
N LYS A 141 9.37 5.60 -0.07
CA LYS A 141 8.87 4.30 0.37
C LYS A 141 8.99 4.18 1.89
N ARG A 142 7.84 4.04 2.56
CA ARG A 142 7.80 3.76 4.00
C ARG A 142 8.14 2.29 4.27
N ASN A 143 8.77 2.02 5.41
CA ASN A 143 8.75 0.67 5.98
C ASN A 143 7.30 0.27 6.33
N SER A 144 6.81 -0.79 5.71
CA SER A 144 5.52 -1.40 6.01
C SER A 144 5.61 -2.17 7.34
N VAL A 145 5.77 -1.45 8.45
CA VAL A 145 5.45 -1.97 9.78
C VAL A 145 4.24 -1.18 10.26
N TRP A 146 3.08 -1.80 10.13
CA TRP A 146 1.83 -1.31 10.70
C TRP A 146 1.92 -1.44 12.21
N HIS A 147 2.18 -0.35 12.92
CA HIS A 147 1.85 -0.29 14.34
C HIS A 147 0.39 0.15 14.44
N GLU A 148 -0.50 -0.82 14.63
CA GLU A 148 -1.80 -0.56 15.24
C GLU A 148 -1.53 -0.02 16.64
N HIS A 149 -1.72 1.27 16.84
CA HIS A 149 -1.92 1.79 18.18
C HIS A 149 -3.33 1.40 18.61
N LYS A 150 -3.37 0.38 19.47
CA LYS A 150 -4.53 -0.08 20.22
C LYS A 150 -4.84 0.88 21.38
#